data_AF-A0A1Y1RGE4-F1
#
_entry.id   AF-A0A1Y1RGE4-F1
#
_cell.length_a   1.000
_cell.length_b   1.000
_cell.length_c   1.000
_cell.angle_alpha   90.00
_cell.angle_beta   90.00
_cell.angle_gamma   90.00
#
_symmetry.space_group_name_H-M   'P 1'
#
loop_
_entity.id
_entity.type
_entity.pdbx_description
1 polymer ?
#
loop_
_entity_poly.entity_id
_entity_poly.type
_entity_poly.pdbx_seq_one_letter_code
_entity_poly.pdbx_strand_id
1 'polypeptide(L)'
;MFVSTLQEIFFAFGILLFAVALVLIGIVLRFLLQLIRLKIPLWPLPFISAGLIIIYALLHFHTTIAYGPKLNPSDTDLIRTYFQLQFFGSFILFLASVLAIIAGGVYFWRTSR
;
A
#
# COMPACT_ATOMS: atom_id res chain seq x y z
N MET A 1 -14.40 -21.05 -0.34
CA MET A 1 -14.50 -19.89 -1.26
C MET A 1 -13.13 -19.74 -1.91
N PHE A 2 -12.95 -20.30 -3.11
CA PHE A 2 -11.67 -20.20 -3.81
C PHE A 2 -11.60 -18.80 -4.42
N VAL A 3 -10.77 -17.92 -3.88
CA VAL A 3 -10.28 -16.79 -4.67
C VAL A 3 -9.61 -17.42 -5.90
N SER A 4 -10.01 -17.02 -7.10
CA SER A 4 -9.42 -17.60 -8.30
C SER A 4 -7.94 -17.21 -8.32
N THR A 5 -7.03 -18.18 -8.52
CA THR A 5 -5.58 -17.94 -8.58
C THR A 5 -5.22 -16.79 -9.52
N LEU A 6 -6.02 -16.62 -10.58
CA LEU A 6 -5.92 -15.52 -11.53
C LEU A 6 -6.13 -14.12 -10.88
N GLN A 7 -7.13 -13.96 -10.00
CA GLN A 7 -7.39 -12.70 -9.30
C GLN A 7 -6.23 -12.30 -8.40
N GLU A 8 -5.65 -13.24 -7.66
CA GLU A 8 -4.49 -12.99 -6.80
C GLU A 8 -3.26 -12.58 -7.62
N ILE A 9 -3.07 -13.18 -8.80
CA ILE A 9 -1.99 -12.79 -9.72
C ILE A 9 -2.19 -11.35 -10.22
N PHE A 10 -3.40 -11.00 -10.69
CA PHE A 10 -3.68 -9.63 -11.12
C PHE A 10 -3.53 -8.62 -9.99
N PHE A 11 -3.96 -8.99 -8.78
CA PHE A 11 -3.79 -8.18 -7.60
C PHE A 11 -2.31 -7.95 -7.27
N ALA A 12 -1.48 -9.00 -7.34
CA ALA A 12 -0.03 -8.90 -7.16
C ALA A 12 0.61 -7.92 -8.14
N PHE A 13 0.29 -8.05 -9.43
CA PHE A 13 0.79 -7.16 -10.46
C PHE A 13 0.33 -5.72 -10.23
N GLY A 14 -0.94 -5.52 -9.88
CA GLY A 14 -1.50 -4.19 -9.59
C GLY A 14 -0.77 -3.50 -8.43
N ILE A 15 -0.57 -4.22 -7.32
CA ILE A 15 0.18 -3.74 -6.16
C ILE A 15 1.62 -3.38 -6.52
N LEU A 16 2.31 -4.26 -7.25
CA LEU A 16 3.71 -4.05 -7.62
C LEU A 16 3.85 -2.81 -8.51
N LEU A 17 2.97 -2.68 -9.51
CA LEU A 17 2.94 -1.54 -10.40
C LEU A 17 2.65 -0.25 -9.63
N PHE A 18 1.73 -0.29 -8.67
CA PHE A 18 1.39 0.86 -7.82
C PHE A 18 2.56 1.27 -6.91
N ALA A 19 3.27 0.31 -6.31
CA ALA A 19 4.47 0.57 -5.53
C ALA A 19 5.58 1.21 -6.38
N VAL A 20 5.83 0.70 -7.59
CA VAL A 20 6.79 1.29 -8.54
C VAL A 20 6.37 2.71 -8.92
N ALA A 21 5.09 2.94 -9.19
CA ALA A 21 4.58 4.27 -9.50
C ALA A 21 4.83 5.27 -8.36
N LEU A 22 4.61 4.89 -7.10
CA LEU A 22 4.89 5.73 -5.94
C LEU A 22 6.38 6.04 -5.77
N VAL A 23 7.25 5.08 -6.04
CA VAL A 23 8.71 5.30 -6.05
C VAL A 23 9.08 6.35 -7.11
N LEU A 24 8.56 6.21 -8.32
CA LEU A 24 8.79 7.17 -9.40
C LEU A 24 8.25 8.57 -9.04
N ILE A 25 7.05 8.64 -8.45
CA ILE A 25 6.47 9.90 -7.94
C ILE A 25 7.37 10.51 -6.87
N GLY A 26 7.91 9.73 -5.94
CA GLY A 26 8.84 10.20 -4.92
C GLY A 26 10.12 10.78 -5.51
N ILE A 27 10.68 10.13 -6.54
CA ILE A 27 11.87 10.61 -7.27
C ILE A 27 11.57 11.95 -7.97
N VAL A 28 10.46 12.01 -8.72
CA VAL A 28 10.03 13.23 -9.43
C VAL A 28 9.78 14.36 -8.44
N LEU A 29 9.07 14.08 -7.35
CA LEU A 29 8.76 15.06 -6.31
C LEU A 29 10.05 15.59 -5.66
N ARG A 30 11.02 14.72 -5.39
CA ARG A 30 12.34 15.15 -4.88
C ARG A 30 13.02 16.13 -5.82
N PHE A 31 13.06 15.81 -7.11
CA PHE A 31 13.66 16.67 -8.12
C PHE A 31 12.94 18.03 -8.22
N LEU A 32 11.60 18.02 -8.27
CA LEU A 32 10.79 19.22 -8.34
C LEU A 32 11.00 20.12 -7.12
N LEU A 33 10.95 19.56 -5.90
CA LEU A 33 11.16 20.32 -4.67
C LEU A 33 12.55 20.99 -4.61
N GLN A 34 13.58 20.30 -5.11
CA GLN A 34 14.92 20.86 -5.24
C GLN A 34 14.95 22.03 -6.24
N LEU A 35 14.27 21.88 -7.39
CA LEU A 35 14.20 22.90 -8.43
C LEU A 35 13.52 24.19 -7.92
N ILE A 36 12.39 24.07 -7.23
CA ILE A 36 11.66 25.22 -6.68
C ILE A 36 12.18 25.69 -5.30
N ARG A 37 13.27 25.09 -4.81
CA ARG A 37 13.89 25.37 -3.50
C ARG A 37 12.90 25.32 -2.33
N LEU A 38 11.88 24.47 -2.43
CA LEU A 38 10.89 24.32 -1.37
C LEU A 38 11.54 23.55 -0.20
N LYS A 39 11.61 24.16 0.97
CA LYS A 39 12.29 23.60 2.15
C LYS A 39 11.55 22.43 2.82
N ILE A 40 10.40 22.01 2.29
CA ILE A 40 9.56 20.98 2.90
C ILE A 40 9.97 19.61 2.33
N PRO A 41 10.40 18.65 3.15
CA PRO A 41 10.73 17.31 2.70
C PRO A 41 9.45 16.48 2.49
N LEU A 42 8.68 16.76 1.42
CA LEU A 42 7.50 15.96 1.04
C LEU A 42 7.87 14.68 0.28
N TRP A 43 9.04 14.69 -0.35
CA TRP A 43 9.54 13.57 -1.15
C TRP A 43 9.66 12.22 -0.41
N PRO A 44 9.87 12.12 0.92
CA PRO A 44 9.89 10.83 1.61
C PRO A 44 8.52 10.15 1.66
N LEU A 45 7.42 10.90 1.63
CA LEU A 45 6.07 10.36 1.83
C LEU A 45 5.68 9.30 0.77
N PRO A 46 5.90 9.52 -0.55
CA PRO A 46 5.69 8.47 -1.55
C PRO A 46 6.55 7.22 -1.33
N PHE A 47 7.80 7.35 -0.85
CA PHE A 47 8.65 6.19 -0.55
C PHE A 47 8.14 5.40 0.65
N ILE A 48 7.71 6.09 1.71
CA ILE A 48 7.09 5.44 2.89
C ILE A 48 5.81 4.72 2.46
N SER A 49 4.98 5.36 1.63
CA SER A 49 3.77 4.76 1.08
C SER A 49 4.06 3.49 0.28
N ALA A 50 5.07 3.54 -0.61
CA ALA A 50 5.50 2.37 -1.36
C ALA A 50 5.97 1.23 -0.44
N GLY A 51 6.74 1.54 0.60
CA GLY A 51 7.18 0.57 1.60
C GLY A 51 6.01 -0.10 2.33
N LEU A 52 5.01 0.69 2.75
CA LEU A 52 3.80 0.17 3.39
C LEU A 52 2.99 -0.72 2.45
N ILE A 53 2.90 -0.39 1.16
CA ILE A 53 2.22 -1.23 0.17
C ILE A 53 2.94 -2.56 -0.01
N ILE A 54 4.27 -2.58 -0.01
CA ILE A 54 5.04 -3.83 -0.06
C ILE A 54 4.78 -4.67 1.19
N ILE A 55 4.77 -4.07 2.38
CA ILE A 55 4.44 -4.77 3.63
C ILE A 55 3.03 -5.34 3.57
N TYR A 56 2.06 -4.56 3.10
CA TYR A 56 0.69 -5.02 2.89
C TYR A 56 0.64 -6.21 1.93
N ALA A 57 1.34 -6.14 0.80
CA ALA A 57 1.40 -7.21 -0.18
C ALA A 57 1.89 -8.53 0.45
N LEU A 58 2.99 -8.46 1.20
CA LEU A 58 3.55 -9.62 1.90
C LEU A 58 2.55 -10.21 2.90
N LEU A 59 1.88 -9.36 3.68
CA LEU A 59 0.86 -9.80 4.64
C LEU A 59 -0.36 -10.41 3.93
N HIS A 60 -0.83 -9.79 2.85
CA HIS A 60 -1.96 -10.29 2.05
C HIS A 60 -1.66 -11.68 1.49
N PHE A 61 -0.53 -11.85 0.80
CA PHE A 61 -0.17 -13.17 0.24
C PHE A 61 0.06 -14.21 1.33
N HIS A 62 0.71 -13.85 2.43
CA HIS A 62 0.87 -14.76 3.56
C HIS A 62 -0.50 -15.19 4.12
N THR A 63 -1.40 -14.25 4.33
CA THR A 63 -2.75 -14.52 4.87
C THR A 63 -3.55 -15.40 3.91
N THR A 64 -3.59 -15.05 2.63
CA THR A 64 -4.33 -15.79 1.61
C THR A 64 -3.79 -17.20 1.41
N ILE A 65 -2.46 -17.40 1.35
CA ILE A 65 -1.86 -18.72 1.10
C ILE A 65 -1.88 -19.60 2.35
N ALA A 66 -1.55 -19.06 3.53
CA ALA A 66 -1.37 -19.87 4.74
C ALA A 66 -2.68 -20.20 5.46
N TYR A 67 -3.67 -19.30 5.38
CA TYR A 67 -4.94 -19.41 6.11
C TYR A 67 -6.14 -19.63 5.17
N GLY A 68 -6.15 -19.03 3.97
CA GLY A 68 -7.24 -19.16 3.01
C GLY A 68 -7.70 -20.60 2.74
N PRO A 69 -6.79 -21.54 2.40
CA PRO A 69 -7.14 -22.95 2.16
C PRO A 69 -7.65 -23.70 3.39
N LYS A 70 -7.33 -23.20 4.60
CA LYS A 70 -7.66 -23.86 5.87
C LYS A 70 -8.97 -23.34 6.47
N LEU A 71 -9.55 -22.27 5.92
CA LEU A 71 -10.77 -21.65 6.43
C LEU A 71 -11.91 -22.67 6.46
N ASN A 72 -12.30 -23.05 7.68
CA ASN A 72 -13.43 -23.90 7.96
C ASN A 72 -14.47 -23.09 8.75
N PRO A 73 -15.74 -22.99 8.29
CA PRO A 73 -16.79 -22.25 9.00
C PRO A 73 -17.00 -22.67 10.46
N SER A 74 -16.63 -23.89 10.84
CA SER A 74 -16.75 -24.39 12.21
C SER A 74 -15.60 -23.97 13.13
N ASP A 75 -14.50 -23.46 12.60
CA ASP A 75 -13.32 -23.04 13.36
C ASP A 75 -13.31 -21.52 13.55
N THR A 76 -13.97 -21.08 14.61
CA THR A 76 -14.14 -19.65 14.91
C THR A 76 -12.82 -18.94 15.21
N ASP A 77 -11.83 -19.65 15.75
CA ASP A 77 -10.53 -19.07 16.09
C ASP A 77 -9.72 -18.78 14.82
N LEU A 78 -9.71 -19.73 13.88
CA LEU A 78 -9.05 -19.54 12.58
C LEU A 78 -9.69 -18.39 11.80
N ILE A 79 -11.02 -18.29 11.80
CA ILE A 79 -11.76 -17.19 11.16
C ILE A 79 -11.37 -15.85 11.82
N ARG A 80 -11.32 -15.80 13.14
CA ARG A 80 -10.94 -14.59 13.88
C ARG A 80 -9.54 -14.12 13.52
N THR A 81 -8.57 -15.04 13.51
CA THR A 81 -7.18 -14.72 13.13
C THR A 81 -7.11 -14.24 11.69
N TYR A 82 -7.79 -14.91 10.76
CA TYR A 82 -7.84 -14.50 9.36
C TYR A 82 -8.39 -13.07 9.20
N PHE A 83 -9.49 -12.76 9.89
CA PHE A 83 -10.08 -11.42 9.90
C PHE A 83 -9.16 -10.36 10.50
N GLN A 84 -8.46 -10.67 11.59
CA GLN A 84 -7.51 -9.74 12.22
C GLN A 84 -6.34 -9.41 11.30
N LEU A 85 -5.79 -10.41 10.61
CA LEU A 85 -4.72 -10.21 9.63
C LEU A 85 -5.19 -9.39 8.42
N GLN A 86 -6.39 -9.69 7.89
CA GLN A 86 -7.04 -8.92 6.82
C GLN A 86 -7.29 -7.46 7.23
N PHE A 87 -7.79 -7.23 8.44
CA PHE A 87 -8.03 -5.90 8.98
C PHE A 87 -6.72 -5.12 9.10
N PHE A 88 -5.68 -5.74 9.67
CA PHE A 88 -4.38 -5.11 9.82
C PHE A 88 -3.74 -4.78 8.46
N GLY A 89 -3.81 -5.69 7.50
CA GLY A 89 -3.37 -5.44 6.13
C GLY A 89 -4.12 -4.26 5.49
N SER A 90 -5.44 -4.24 5.60
CA SER A 90 -6.28 -3.16 5.08
C SER A 90 -5.96 -1.80 5.72
N PHE A 91 -5.67 -1.78 7.02
CA PHE A 91 -5.25 -0.58 7.73
C PHE A 91 -3.89 -0.05 7.22
N ILE A 92 -2.92 -0.93 6.95
CA ILE A 92 -1.63 -0.55 6.35
C ILE A 92 -1.84 0.05 4.96
N LEU A 93 -2.67 -0.57 4.13
CA LEU A 93 -2.98 -0.05 2.79
C LEU A 93 -3.66 1.32 2.84
N PHE A 94 -4.58 1.50 3.78
CA PHE A 94 -5.22 2.78 4.04
C PHE A 94 -4.19 3.86 4.41
N LEU A 95 -3.29 3.58 5.37
CA LEU A 95 -2.23 4.51 5.77
C LEU A 95 -1.32 4.87 4.59
N ALA A 96 -0.90 3.88 3.79
CA ALA A 96 -0.09 4.13 2.60
C ALA A 96 -0.78 5.09 1.63
N SER A 97 -2.09 4.90 1.41
CA SER A 97 -2.89 5.74 0.53
C SER A 97 -3.02 7.17 1.06
N VAL A 98 -3.27 7.33 2.37
CA VAL A 98 -3.34 8.64 3.03
C VAL A 98 -2.02 9.40 2.90
N LEU A 99 -0.88 8.74 3.13
CA LEU A 99 0.44 9.37 3.00
C LEU A 99 0.72 9.83 1.57
N ALA A 100 0.37 9.01 0.57
CA ALA A 100 0.51 9.38 -0.84
C ALA A 100 -0.37 10.59 -1.21
N ILE A 101 -1.61 10.63 -0.74
CA ILE A 101 -2.54 11.76 -0.96
C ILE A 101 -2.01 13.03 -0.29
N ILE A 102 -1.54 12.95 0.96
CA ILE A 102 -0.98 14.10 1.68
C ILE A 102 0.23 14.66 0.92
N ALA A 103 1.13 13.80 0.42
CA ALA A 103 2.29 14.24 -0.34
C ALA A 103 1.89 15.07 -1.57
N GLY A 104 0.95 14.55 -2.36
CA GLY A 104 0.45 15.22 -3.57
C GLY A 104 -0.34 16.49 -3.26
N GLY A 105 -1.24 16.44 -2.27
CA GLY A 105 -2.09 17.56 -1.88
C GLY A 105 -1.30 18.73 -1.31
N VAL A 106 -0.32 18.46 -0.43
CA VAL A 106 0.54 19.50 0.14
C VAL A 106 1.44 20.10 -0.93
N TYR A 107 1.99 19.28 -1.84
CA TYR A 107 2.77 19.79 -2.97
C TYR A 107 1.92 20.75 -3.82
N PHE A 108 0.76 20.29 -4.28
CA PHE A 108 -0.14 21.07 -5.13
C PHE A 108 -0.53 22.41 -4.49
N TRP A 109 -1.00 22.37 -3.24
CA TRP A 109 -1.42 23.57 -2.50
C TRP A 109 -0.30 24.61 -2.32
N ARG A 110 0.95 24.14 -2.19
CA ARG A 110 2.12 25.03 -2.04
C ARG A 110 2.60 25.62 -3.35
N THR A 111 2.44 24.90 -4.46
CA THR A 111 2.88 25.38 -5.79
C THR A 111 1.80 26.17 -6.53
N SER A 112 0.53 26.08 -6.11
CA SER A 112 -0.60 26.80 -6.70
C SER A 112 -0.89 28.16 -6.05
N ARG A 113 -0.02 28.60 -5.14
CA ARG A 113 -0.06 29.93 -4.50
C ARG A 113 1.13 30.74 -4.97
#